data_AF-A0A0V8JEI7-F1
#
_entry.id   AF-A0A0V8JEI7-F1
#
_cell.length_a   1.000
_cell.length_b   1.000
_cell.length_c   1.000
_cell.angle_alpha   90.00
_cell.angle_beta   90.00
_cell.angle_gamma   90.00
#
_symmetry.space_group_name_H-M   'P 1'
#
loop_
_entity.id
_entity.type
_entity.pdbx_description
1 polymer ?
#
loop_
_entity_poly.entity_id
_entity_poly.type
_entity_poly.pdbx_seq_one_letter_code
_entity_poly.pdbx_strand_id
1 'polypeptide(L)'
;MDSVVNESECLTQIRWMKGKGIELFSLCQDNGLEGIVLKKASSKYQIDYRSPAWIKVINYQYEDVFVIGYRKKEFGWILGKIIDGKMKIVGLLSLCRM
;
A
#
# COMPACT_ATOMS: atom_id res chain seq x y z
N MET A 1 13.39 22.56 0.32
CA MET A 1 13.78 21.28 -0.30
C MET A 1 13.69 21.39 -1.80
N ASP A 2 12.66 22.07 -2.33
CA ASP A 2 12.44 22.33 -3.76
C ASP A 2 13.58 23.11 -4.46
N SER A 3 14.46 23.77 -3.70
CA SER A 3 15.63 24.48 -4.23
C SER A 3 16.92 23.66 -4.23
N VAL A 4 16.89 22.43 -3.70
CA VAL A 4 18.09 21.60 -3.47
C VAL A 4 18.13 20.38 -4.40
N VAL A 5 16.97 19.93 -4.89
CA VAL A 5 16.85 18.71 -5.69
C VAL A 5 16.27 19.06 -7.05
N ASN A 6 16.97 18.67 -8.12
CA ASN A 6 16.45 18.73 -9.48
C ASN A 6 15.94 17.35 -9.89
N GLU A 7 14.75 17.28 -10.47
CA GLU A 7 14.21 16.03 -10.98
C GLU A 7 15.04 15.53 -12.18
N SER A 8 15.18 14.21 -12.28
CA SER A 8 15.87 13.53 -13.36
C SER A 8 15.14 12.23 -13.68
N GLU A 9 15.60 11.50 -14.70
CA GLU A 9 15.02 10.21 -15.09
C GLU A 9 14.96 9.19 -13.93
N CYS A 10 15.89 9.28 -12.98
CA CYS A 10 15.97 8.39 -11.82
C CYS A 10 15.63 9.06 -10.47
N LEU A 11 15.30 10.36 -10.46
CA LEU A 11 15.00 11.10 -9.24
C LEU A 11 13.72 11.92 -9.40
N THR A 12 12.69 11.55 -8.64
CA THR A 12 11.39 12.24 -8.66
C THR A 12 11.06 12.78 -7.28
N GLN A 13 10.58 14.02 -7.21
CA GLN A 13 10.10 14.57 -5.96
C GLN A 13 8.64 14.18 -5.73
N ILE A 14 8.35 13.70 -4.51
CA ILE A 14 6.97 13.38 -4.12
C ILE A 14 6.17 14.68 -4.02
N ARG A 15 5.04 14.71 -4.75
CA ARG A 15 4.08 15.83 -4.70
C ARG A 15 3.28 15.75 -3.40
N TRP A 16 3.00 16.90 -2.80
CA TRP A 16 2.26 17.02 -1.55
C TRP A 16 1.28 18.20 -1.60
N MET A 17 0.20 18.12 -0.83
CA MET A 17 -0.80 19.19 -0.73
C MET A 17 -1.15 19.47 0.73
N LYS A 18 -1.41 20.74 1.06
CA LYS A 18 -1.83 21.16 2.41
C LYS A 18 -3.35 21.17 2.49
N GLY A 19 -3.93 20.50 3.49
CA GLY A 19 -5.36 20.55 3.82
C GLY A 19 -6.30 19.69 2.96
N LYS A 20 -5.83 19.17 1.82
CA LYS A 20 -6.64 18.42 0.83
C LYS A 20 -6.47 16.89 0.94
N GLY A 21 -6.47 16.37 2.17
CA GLY A 21 -6.18 14.95 2.43
C GLY A 21 -7.21 13.99 1.81
N ILE A 22 -8.50 14.34 1.89
CA ILE A 22 -9.60 13.51 1.36
C ILE A 22 -9.53 13.43 -0.18
N GLU A 23 -9.33 14.58 -0.83
CA GLU A 23 -9.21 14.67 -2.29
C GLU A 23 -7.99 13.89 -2.80
N LEU A 24 -6.84 14.02 -2.11
CA LEU A 24 -5.64 13.27 -2.44
C LEU A 24 -5.84 11.76 -2.23
N PHE A 25 -6.58 11.36 -1.19
CA PHE A 25 -6.91 9.95 -0.98
C PHE A 25 -7.85 9.43 -2.06
N SER A 26 -8.88 10.18 -2.46
CA SER A 26 -9.75 9.80 -3.59
C SER A 26 -8.94 9.58 -4.86
N LEU A 27 -8.05 10.52 -5.22
CA LEU A 27 -7.18 10.37 -6.38
C LEU A 27 -6.25 9.16 -6.25
N CYS A 28 -5.74 8.88 -5.06
CA CYS A 28 -4.94 7.71 -4.76
C CYS A 28 -5.73 6.41 -5.01
N GLN A 29 -7.01 6.36 -4.61
CA GLN A 29 -7.90 5.24 -4.87
C GLN A 29 -8.19 5.06 -6.36
N ASP A 30 -8.49 6.15 -7.06
CA ASP A 30 -8.79 6.14 -8.51
C ASP A 30 -7.60 5.63 -9.35
N ASN A 31 -6.37 5.90 -8.88
CA ASN A 31 -5.15 5.43 -9.53
C ASN A 31 -4.69 4.05 -9.03
N GLY A 32 -5.45 3.38 -8.16
CA GLY A 32 -5.11 2.06 -7.63
C GLY A 32 -3.85 2.03 -6.76
N LEU A 33 -3.48 3.16 -6.16
CA LEU A 33 -2.32 3.27 -5.29
C LEU A 33 -2.62 2.75 -3.87
N GLU A 34 -1.58 2.36 -3.12
CA GLU A 34 -1.70 1.75 -1.78
C GLU A 34 -2.36 2.69 -0.75
N GLY A 35 -2.11 3.99 -0.84
CA GLY A 35 -2.62 4.95 0.13
C GLY A 35 -1.81 6.25 0.19
N ILE A 36 -2.06 7.03 1.24
CA ILE A 36 -1.41 8.31 1.49
C ILE A 36 -0.81 8.39 2.90
N VAL A 37 0.09 9.35 3.10
CA VAL A 37 0.64 9.67 4.43
C VAL A 37 0.32 11.11 4.78
N LEU A 38 -0.40 11.30 5.88
CA LEU A 38 -0.71 12.61 6.45
C LEU A 38 0.34 12.98 7.49
N LYS A 39 1.04 14.10 7.28
CA LYS A 39 2.07 14.60 8.18
C LYS A 39 1.69 15.96 8.73
N LYS A 40 1.79 16.15 10.05
CA LYS A 40 1.64 17.48 10.66
C LYS A 40 2.79 18.38 10.20
N ALA A 41 2.50 19.47 9.49
CA ALA A 41 3.52 20.34 8.90
C ALA A 41 4.50 20.95 9.91
N SER A 42 4.07 21.14 11.17
CA SER A 42 4.91 21.65 12.26
C SER A 42 5.68 20.56 13.02
N SER A 43 5.52 19.28 12.65
CA SER A 43 6.21 18.18 13.33
C SER A 43 7.67 18.10 12.88
N LYS A 44 8.56 17.78 13.83
CA LYS A 44 9.95 17.47 13.52
C LYS A 44 10.08 15.98 13.17
N TYR A 45 11.07 15.66 12.36
CA TYR A 45 11.45 14.27 12.11
C TYR A 45 11.96 13.63 13.40
N GLN A 46 11.55 12.39 13.68
CA GLN A 46 11.95 11.63 14.85
C GLN A 46 12.51 10.29 14.35
N ILE A 47 13.75 9.99 14.74
CA ILE A 47 14.45 8.76 14.36
C ILE A 47 13.91 7.60 15.20
N ASP A 48 13.71 6.43 14.59
CA ASP A 48 13.25 5.18 15.22
C ASP A 48 11.97 5.30 16.07
N TYR A 49 11.12 6.27 15.72
CA TYR A 49 9.90 6.55 16.46
C TYR A 49 8.68 6.60 15.56
N ARG A 50 7.65 5.81 15.90
CA ARG A 50 6.36 5.85 15.23
C ARG A 50 5.56 7.06 15.71
N SER A 51 5.79 8.20 15.06
CA SER A 51 5.15 9.45 15.45
C SER A 51 3.65 9.46 15.15
N PRO A 52 2.79 9.87 16.10
CA PRO A 52 1.35 10.07 15.84
C PRO A 52 1.10 11.25 14.90
N ALA A 53 2.11 12.10 14.66
CA ALA A 53 2.04 13.17 13.68
C ALA A 53 2.09 12.69 12.22
N TRP A 54 2.46 11.42 11.99
CA TRP A 54 2.63 10.80 10.68
C TRP A 54 1.67 9.61 10.58
N ILE A 55 0.51 9.84 9.95
CA ILE A 55 -0.58 8.86 9.89
C ILE A 55 -0.63 8.28 8.49
N LYS A 56 -0.59 6.95 8.38
CA LYS A 56 -0.81 6.24 7.12
C LYS A 56 -2.29 5.97 6.95
N VAL A 57 -2.82 6.31 5.79
CA VAL A 57 -4.20 6.01 5.38
C VAL A 57 -4.11 5.06 4.20
N ILE A 58 -4.54 3.82 4.39
CA ILE A 58 -4.35 2.73 3.44
C ILE A 58 -5.65 2.45 2.71
N ASN A 59 -5.56 2.38 1.39
CA ASN A 59 -6.62 1.93 0.50
C ASN A 59 -6.62 0.41 0.45
N TYR A 60 -7.36 -0.23 1.35
CA TYR A 60 -7.48 -1.69 1.34
C TYR A 60 -8.32 -2.16 0.15
N GLN A 61 -7.69 -2.95 -0.71
CA GLN A 61 -8.36 -3.67 -1.78
C GLN A 61 -8.72 -5.07 -1.31
N TYR A 62 -9.91 -5.52 -1.67
CA TYR A 62 -10.44 -6.82 -1.31
C TYR A 62 -10.81 -7.58 -2.58
N GLU A 63 -10.59 -8.88 -2.54
CA GLU A 63 -10.92 -9.77 -3.65
C GLU A 63 -11.38 -11.11 -3.11
N ASP A 64 -12.51 -11.59 -3.62
CA ASP A 64 -13.01 -12.91 -3.29
C ASP A 64 -12.26 -13.98 -4.09
N VAL A 65 -11.71 -14.95 -3.36
CA VAL A 65 -10.88 -16.03 -3.91
C VAL A 65 -11.30 -17.38 -3.33
N PHE A 66 -11.07 -18.44 -4.09
CA PHE A 66 -11.29 -19.80 -3.65
C PHE A 66 -10.03 -20.37 -3.00
N VAL A 67 -10.18 -21.08 -1.89
CA VAL A 67 -9.10 -21.91 -1.34
C VAL A 67 -9.11 -23.24 -2.07
N ILE A 68 -8.13 -23.47 -2.95
CA ILE A 68 -8.03 -24.66 -3.80
C ILE A 68 -7.06 -25.71 -3.26
N GLY A 69 -6.33 -25.39 -2.19
CA GLY A 69 -5.40 -26.31 -1.55
C GLY A 69 -4.74 -25.71 -0.32
N TYR A 70 -4.01 -26.56 0.42
CA TYR A 70 -3.28 -26.15 1.61
C TYR A 70 -1.97 -26.92 1.78
N ARG A 71 -0.99 -26.32 2.45
CA ARG A 71 0.29 -26.95 2.80
C ARG A 71 0.14 -27.80 4.06
N LYS A 72 0.77 -28.99 4.07
CA LYS A 72 0.72 -29.94 5.20
C LYS A 72 1.70 -29.63 6.33
N LYS A 73 2.86 -29.01 6.03
CA LYS A 73 3.95 -28.79 6.99
C LYS A 73 3.86 -27.45 7.71
N GLU A 74 3.53 -26.40 6.98
CA GLU A 74 3.45 -25.04 7.48
C GLU A 74 2.16 -24.40 6.97
N PHE A 75 1.64 -23.40 7.68
CA PHE A 75 0.42 -22.72 7.24
C PHE A 75 0.63 -22.07 5.87
N GLY A 76 -0.19 -22.48 4.92
CA GLY A 76 -0.19 -21.93 3.57
C GLY A 76 -1.46 -22.32 2.83
N TRP A 77 -2.28 -21.36 2.40
CA TRP A 77 -3.45 -21.60 1.55
C TRP A 77 -3.13 -21.23 0.11
N ILE A 78 -3.43 -22.15 -0.81
CA ILE A 78 -3.32 -21.91 -2.24
C ILE A 78 -4.64 -21.28 -2.69
N LEU A 79 -4.55 -20.08 -3.24
CA LEU A 79 -5.69 -19.27 -3.66
C LEU A 79 -5.89 -19.40 -5.17
N GLY A 80 -7.13 -19.58 -5.59
CA GLY A 80 -7.55 -19.65 -6.99
C GLY A 80 -8.70 -18.72 -7.30
N LYS A 81 -8.79 -18.30 -8.56
CA LYS A 81 -9.89 -17.49 -9.10
C LYS A 81 -10.30 -18.03 -10.46
N ILE A 82 -11.59 -17.96 -10.77
CA ILE A 82 -12.11 -18.31 -12.09
C ILE A 82 -11.89 -17.11 -13.01
N ILE A 83 -11.06 -17.29 -14.03
CA ILE A 83 -10.76 -16.28 -15.05
C ILE A 83 -10.95 -16.97 -16.40
N ASP A 84 -11.83 -16.41 -17.25
CA ASP A 84 -12.20 -16.98 -18.56
C ASP A 84 -12.80 -18.40 -18.48
N GLY A 85 -13.62 -18.65 -17.45
CA GLY A 85 -14.25 -19.97 -17.23
C GLY A 85 -13.29 -21.07 -16.76
N LYS A 86 -12.02 -20.75 -16.50
CA LYS A 86 -11.01 -21.68 -15.99
C LYS A 86 -10.51 -21.25 -14.62
N MET A 87 -10.32 -22.22 -13.72
CA MET A 87 -9.67 -21.96 -12.44
C MET A 87 -8.18 -21.67 -12.66
N LYS A 88 -7.72 -20.48 -12.27
CA LYS A 88 -6.31 -20.07 -12.28
C LYS A 88 -5.83 -19.83 -10.86
N ILE A 89 -4.59 -20.21 -10.57
CA ILE A 89 -3.95 -19.95 -9.27
C ILE A 89 -3.55 -18.48 -9.21
N VAL A 90 -3.92 -17.79 -8.13
CA VAL A 90 -3.65 -16.35 -7.94
C VAL A 90 -2.50 -16.12 -6.96
N GLY A 91 -2.35 -16.97 -5.95
CA GLY A 91 -1.27 -16.81 -4.98
C GLY A 91 -1.28 -17.81 -3.84
N LEU A 92 -0.34 -17.62 -2.92
CA LEU A 92 -0.22 -18.37 -1.68
C LEU A 92 -0.36 -17.39 -0.51
N LEU A 93 -1.33 -17.65 0.37
CA LEU A 93 -1.42 -16.97 1.65
C LEU A 93 -0.61 -17.74 2.69
N SER A 94 0.42 -17.11 3.26
CA SER A 94 1.24 -17.67 4.34
C SER A 94 1.25 -16.74 5.55
N LEU A 95 1.40 -17.30 6.75
CA LEU A 95 1.64 -16.51 7.95
C LEU A 95 3.06 -15.93 7.87
N CYS A 96 3.17 -14.61 8.02
CA CYS A 96 4.47 -13.99 8.26
C CYS A 96 4.88 -14.28 9.71
N ARG A 97 6.05 -14.89 9.92
CA ARG A 97 6.64 -15.00 11.26
C ARG A 97 7.14 -13.61 11.65
N MET A 98 6.52 -13.00 12.66
CA MET A 98 7.00 -11.78 13.29
C MET A 98 8.17 -12.06 14.21
#